data_AF-A0A3C1JCM4-F1
#
_entry.id   AF-A0A3C1JCM4-F1
#
_cell.length_a   1.000
_cell.length_b   1.000
_cell.length_c   1.000
_cell.angle_alpha   90.00
_cell.angle_beta   90.00
_cell.angle_gamma   90.00
#
_symmetry.space_group_name_H-M   'P 1'
#
loop_
_entity.id
_entity.type
_entity.pdbx_description
1 polymer ?
#
loop_
_entity_poly.entity_id
_entity_poly.type
_entity_poly.pdbx_seq_one_letter_code
_entity_poly.pdbx_strand_id
1 'polypeptide(L)'
;MLAAGDPITFSADVRQQKDAGAALCAGAEYQVWRAVSVRAGYVSGEDLGSGLRLGGGLVMKLLQFDYSLSSYGKFGPAHRFALSYKFDRPVAVTRHLSAEQEEAIRKTGQARGLLKEKRYYEAVLLLNEALTADPGYKDALELMRRARVKLEDPR
;
A
#
# COMPACT_ATOMS: atom_id res chain seq x y z
N MET A 1 33.82 -2.46 10.50
CA MET A 1 33.51 -1.35 9.57
C MET A 1 32.01 -1.18 9.59
N LEU A 2 31.48 -0.21 10.36
CA LEU A 2 30.07 0.18 10.29
C LEU A 2 29.90 0.92 8.96
N ALA A 3 29.01 0.45 8.09
CA ALA A 3 28.69 1.17 6.86
C ALA A 3 28.04 2.50 7.28
N ALA A 4 28.72 3.60 7.00
CA ALA A 4 28.33 4.95 7.39
C ALA A 4 26.94 5.29 6.80
N GLY A 5 25.87 5.14 7.60
CA GLY A 5 24.49 5.43 7.20
C GLY A 5 23.43 4.46 7.70
N ASP A 6 23.82 3.31 8.26
CA ASP A 6 22.86 2.33 8.78
C ASP A 6 22.38 2.70 10.20
N PRO A 7 21.05 2.85 10.43
CA PRO A 7 20.55 3.20 11.75
C PRO A 7 20.69 2.01 12.71
N ILE A 8 21.24 2.31 13.89
CA ILE A 8 21.20 1.41 15.04
C ILE A 8 20.24 2.02 16.05
N THR A 9 19.27 1.23 16.49
CA THR A 9 18.28 1.61 17.49
C THR A 9 18.48 0.76 18.73
N PHE A 10 18.52 1.40 19.90
CA PHE A 10 18.53 0.72 21.19
C PHE A 10 17.26 1.06 21.95
N SER A 11 16.69 0.08 22.64
CA SER A 11 15.53 0.28 23.51
C SER A 11 15.75 -0.43 24.83
N ALA A 12 15.28 0.19 25.92
CA ALA A 12 15.28 -0.41 27.23
C ALA A 12 14.00 -0.03 27.96
N ASP A 13 13.30 -1.02 28.49
CA ASP A 13 11.99 -0.87 29.11
C ASP A 13 11.92 -1.67 30.41
N VAL A 14 11.20 -1.15 31.41
CA VAL A 14 10.95 -1.84 32.68
C VAL A 14 9.48 -2.23 32.74
N ARG A 15 9.21 -3.51 32.99
CA ARG A 15 7.84 -4.05 33.15
C ARG A 15 7.65 -4.54 34.56
N GLN A 16 6.68 -3.98 35.28
CA GLN A 16 6.29 -4.46 36.61
C GLN A 16 4.91 -5.09 36.52
N GLN A 17 4.83 -6.39 36.78
CA GLN A 17 3.56 -7.11 36.81
C GLN A 17 3.12 -7.26 38.26
N LYS A 18 1.81 -7.28 38.52
CA LYS A 18 1.27 -7.31 39.89
C LYS A 18 1.54 -8.65 40.59
N ASP A 19 1.66 -9.73 39.81
CA ASP A 19 1.85 -11.11 40.27
C ASP A 19 3.22 -11.71 39.89
N ALA A 20 4.09 -10.94 39.22
CA ALA A 20 5.45 -11.37 38.86
C ALA A 20 6.46 -10.26 39.15
N GLY A 21 7.70 -10.62 39.49
CA GLY A 21 8.76 -9.66 39.79
C GLY A 21 9.00 -8.66 38.65
N ALA A 22 9.64 -7.53 38.97
CA ALA A 22 9.99 -6.53 37.96
C ALA A 22 10.92 -7.14 36.88
N ALA A 23 10.50 -7.03 35.63
CA ALA A 23 11.21 -7.52 34.46
C ALA A 23 11.88 -6.37 33.70
N LEU A 24 13.15 -6.54 33.35
CA LEU A 24 13.89 -5.58 32.54
C LEU A 24 13.99 -6.09 31.11
N CYS A 25 13.69 -5.23 30.14
CA CYS A 25 13.76 -5.55 28.73
C CYS A 25 14.81 -4.64 28.09
N ALA A 26 15.73 -5.21 27.34
CA ALA A 26 16.69 -4.46 26.55
C ALA A 26 16.71 -5.02 25.13
N GLY A 27 16.83 -4.15 24.14
CA GLY A 27 16.82 -4.50 22.72
C GLY A 27 17.77 -3.64 21.92
N ALA A 28 18.34 -4.23 20.88
CA ALA A 28 19.12 -3.56 19.87
C ALA A 28 18.62 -4.01 18.49
N GLU A 29 18.41 -3.06 17.60
CA GLU A 29 18.10 -3.28 16.19
C GLU A 29 19.15 -2.58 15.34
N TYR A 30 19.71 -3.33 14.39
CA TYR A 30 20.62 -2.81 13.38
C TYR A 30 20.01 -3.03 12.01
N GLN A 31 19.85 -1.95 11.24
CA GLN A 31 19.26 -2.01 9.91
C GLN A 31 20.30 -1.73 8.82
N VAL A 32 20.67 -2.77 8.06
CA VAL A 32 21.60 -2.69 6.94
C VAL A 32 20.84 -2.34 5.66
N TRP A 33 21.26 -1.26 4.99
CA TRP A 33 20.72 -0.82 3.69
C TRP A 33 19.20 -0.64 3.66
N ARG A 34 18.57 -0.40 4.82
CA ARG A 34 17.10 -0.31 5.00
C ARG A 34 16.31 -1.55 4.54
N ALA A 35 16.99 -2.62 4.15
CA ALA A 35 16.40 -3.85 3.61
C ALA A 35 16.57 -5.01 4.59
N VAL A 36 17.73 -5.11 5.23
CA VAL A 36 18.00 -6.16 6.22
C VAL A 36 17.97 -5.55 7.60
N SER A 37 17.28 -6.19 8.54
CA SER A 37 17.24 -5.82 9.94
C SER A 37 17.74 -6.99 10.76
N VAL A 38 18.60 -6.73 11.74
CA VAL A 38 19.09 -7.71 12.70
C VAL A 38 18.68 -7.19 14.08
N ARG A 39 18.02 -8.04 14.86
CA ARG A 39 17.47 -7.69 16.16
C ARG A 39 18.02 -8.63 17.22
N ALA A 40 18.48 -8.08 18.32
CA ALA A 40 18.84 -8.82 19.51
C ALA A 40 18.09 -8.24 20.70
N GLY A 41 17.55 -9.09 21.55
CA GLY A 41 16.79 -8.69 22.72
C GLY A 41 17.07 -9.59 23.91
N TYR A 42 16.98 -9.00 25.09
CA TYR A 42 17.13 -9.68 26.37
C TYR A 42 16.00 -9.26 27.30
N VAL A 43 15.36 -10.24 27.94
CA VAL A 43 14.33 -10.02 28.95
C VAL A 43 14.77 -10.69 30.25
N SER A 44 15.04 -9.89 31.27
CA SER A 44 15.34 -10.34 32.63
C SER A 44 14.05 -10.62 33.39
N GLY A 45 14.01 -11.67 34.21
CA GLY A 45 12.87 -11.97 35.09
C GLY A 45 11.79 -12.88 34.48
N GLU A 46 12.08 -13.57 33.36
CA GLU A 46 11.21 -14.64 32.87
C GLU A 46 11.54 -15.97 33.57
N ASP A 47 10.54 -16.58 34.22
CA ASP A 47 10.64 -17.87 34.92
C ASP A 47 10.89 -19.07 33.97
N LEU A 48 10.83 -18.82 32.66
CA LEU A 48 10.78 -19.82 31.60
C LEU A 48 12.09 -19.94 30.78
N GLY A 49 13.15 -19.19 31.08
CA GLY A 49 14.45 -19.33 30.39
C GLY A 49 15.43 -18.16 30.57
N SER A 50 16.48 -18.15 29.74
CA SER A 50 17.52 -17.09 29.73
C SER A 50 17.05 -15.76 29.14
N GLY A 51 15.83 -15.68 28.61
CA GLY A 51 15.24 -14.44 28.07
C GLY A 51 15.89 -13.88 26.81
N LEU A 52 16.89 -14.59 26.24
CA LEU A 52 17.60 -14.16 25.04
C LEU A 52 16.76 -14.40 23.78
N ARG A 53 16.69 -13.38 22.93
CA ARG A 53 15.96 -13.38 21.66
C ARG A 53 16.86 -12.83 20.56
N LEU A 54 16.92 -13.53 19.45
CA LEU A 54 17.62 -13.11 18.25
C LEU A 54 16.65 -13.11 17.09
N GLY A 55 16.74 -12.16 16.19
CA GLY A 55 15.88 -12.09 15.02
C GLY A 55 16.54 -11.41 13.86
N GLY A 56 16.04 -11.68 12.67
CA GLY A 56 16.43 -11.04 11.44
C GLY A 56 15.19 -10.81 10.58
N GLY A 57 15.12 -9.66 9.92
CA GLY A 57 14.06 -9.31 8.99
C GLY A 57 14.62 -8.87 7.65
N LEU A 58 13.96 -9.25 6.57
CA LEU A 58 14.25 -8.84 5.21
C LEU A 58 13.04 -8.11 4.63
N VAL A 59 13.23 -6.90 4.11
CA VAL A 59 12.22 -6.08 3.46
C VAL A 59 12.54 -5.96 1.98
N MET A 60 11.59 -6.37 1.14
CA MET A 60 11.64 -6.33 -0.32
C MET A 60 10.41 -5.61 -0.87
N LYS A 61 10.46 -4.29 -1.08
CA LYS A 61 9.38 -3.43 -1.63
C LYS A 61 8.00 -3.66 -0.96
N LEU A 62 7.25 -4.66 -1.40
CA LEU A 62 5.92 -5.04 -0.90
C LEU A 62 5.95 -6.22 0.08
N LEU A 63 7.02 -7.02 0.11
CA LEU A 63 7.13 -8.20 0.96
C LEU A 63 8.10 -7.95 2.11
N GLN A 64 7.76 -8.38 3.31
CA GLN A 64 8.61 -8.35 4.48
C GLN A 64 8.60 -9.73 5.13
N PHE A 65 9.78 -10.27 5.39
CA PHE A 65 9.97 -11.57 6.02
C PHE A 65 10.73 -11.36 7.32
N ASP A 66 10.16 -11.78 8.44
CA ASP A 66 10.79 -11.70 9.76
C ASP A 66 10.94 -13.09 10.35
N TYR A 67 12.14 -13.38 10.82
CA TYR A 67 12.49 -14.60 11.52
C TYR A 67 12.97 -14.24 12.92
N SER A 68 12.43 -14.88 13.95
CA SER A 68 12.90 -14.70 15.32
C SER A 68 13.05 -16.02 16.04
N LEU A 69 14.16 -16.15 16.75
CA LEU A 69 14.52 -17.23 17.64
C LEU A 69 14.43 -16.72 19.07
N SER A 70 13.58 -17.35 19.87
CA SER A 70 13.48 -17.08 21.31
C SER A 70 13.80 -18.34 22.10
N SER A 71 14.71 -18.25 23.07
CA SER A 71 15.07 -19.38 23.92
C SER A 71 14.07 -19.54 25.06
N TYR A 72 13.16 -20.50 24.95
CA TYR A 72 12.22 -20.88 26.01
C TYR A 72 12.79 -22.07 26.78
N GLY A 73 13.72 -21.80 27.71
CA GLY A 73 14.29 -22.74 28.70
C GLY A 73 13.91 -24.21 28.55
N LYS A 74 12.91 -24.68 29.30
CA LYS A 74 12.51 -26.11 29.35
C LYS A 74 11.77 -26.62 28.11
N PHE A 75 11.27 -25.73 27.24
CA PHE A 75 10.51 -26.07 26.04
C PHE A 75 11.36 -26.06 24.75
N GLY A 76 12.64 -25.70 24.87
CA GLY A 76 13.55 -25.63 23.74
C GLY A 76 13.47 -24.32 22.95
N PRO A 77 14.25 -24.19 21.87
CA PRO A 77 14.25 -23.00 21.03
C PRO A 77 12.92 -22.84 20.29
N ALA A 78 12.27 -21.69 20.44
CA ALA A 78 11.07 -21.35 19.69
C ALA A 78 11.45 -20.55 18.44
N HIS A 79 11.15 -21.13 17.29
CA HIS A 79 11.34 -20.53 15.97
C HIS A 79 10.02 -19.88 15.53
N ARG A 80 10.06 -18.58 15.21
CA ARG A 80 8.90 -17.84 14.69
C ARG A 80 9.23 -17.31 13.30
N PHE A 81 8.33 -17.57 12.37
CA PHE A 81 8.38 -17.10 11.00
C PHE A 81 7.18 -16.18 10.77
N ALA A 82 7.41 -14.98 10.27
CA ALA A 82 6.38 -14.03 9.91
C ALA A 82 6.60 -13.56 8.48
N LEU A 83 5.54 -13.59 7.68
CA LEU A 83 5.54 -13.08 6.32
C LEU A 83 4.45 -12.02 6.21
N SER A 84 4.85 -10.82 5.81
CA SER A 84 3.98 -9.67 5.65
C SER A 84 4.00 -9.21 4.19
N TYR A 85 2.82 -9.05 3.61
CA TYR A 85 2.66 -8.52 2.26
C TYR A 85 1.87 -7.22 2.31
N LYS A 86 2.49 -6.12 1.88
CA LYS A 86 1.87 -4.80 1.78
C LYS A 86 1.20 -4.69 0.42
N PHE A 87 -0.12 -4.53 0.42
CA PHE A 87 -0.89 -4.24 -0.80
C PHE A 87 -0.69 -2.77 -1.19
N ASP A 88 0.42 -2.49 -1.87
CA ASP A 88 0.73 -1.16 -2.43
C ASP A 88 -0.08 -0.91 -3.72
N ARG A 89 -1.41 -0.94 -3.62
CA ARG A 89 -2.19 -0.21 -4.61
C ARG A 89 -2.23 1.23 -4.09
N PRO A 90 -1.75 2.24 -4.84
CA PRO A 90 -2.37 3.53 -4.67
C PRO A 90 -3.86 3.26 -4.92
N VAL A 91 -4.67 3.34 -3.86
CA VAL A 91 -6.04 3.79 -4.07
C VAL A 91 -5.80 5.10 -4.80
N ALA A 92 -6.02 5.09 -6.12
CA ALA A 92 -6.12 6.31 -6.87
C ALA A 92 -7.11 7.11 -6.05
N VAL A 93 -6.59 8.11 -5.33
CA VAL A 93 -7.36 8.95 -4.41
C VAL A 93 -8.64 9.16 -5.15
N THR A 94 -9.78 8.71 -4.60
CA THR A 94 -11.09 8.98 -5.19
C THR A 94 -11.07 10.48 -5.41
N ARG A 95 -10.74 10.89 -6.63
CA ARG A 95 -10.76 12.30 -7.00
C ARG A 95 -12.22 12.59 -6.73
N HIS A 96 -12.50 13.48 -5.78
CA HIS A 96 -13.83 14.01 -5.61
C HIS A 96 -14.16 14.66 -6.94
N LEU A 97 -14.69 13.85 -7.86
CA LEU A 97 -15.21 14.28 -9.12
C LEU A 97 -16.35 15.21 -8.70
N SER A 98 -16.30 16.46 -9.12
CA SER A 98 -17.46 17.32 -8.95
C SER A 98 -18.66 16.61 -9.60
N ALA A 99 -19.87 16.85 -9.11
CA ALA A 99 -21.09 16.24 -9.69
C ALA A 99 -21.15 16.45 -11.22
N GLU A 100 -20.59 17.57 -11.70
CA GLU A 100 -20.43 17.93 -13.11
C GLU A 100 -19.48 16.98 -13.86
N GLN A 101 -18.35 16.60 -13.27
CA GLN A 101 -17.42 15.63 -13.86
C GLN A 101 -18.01 14.21 -13.88
N GLU A 102 -18.76 13.81 -12.86
CA GLU A 102 -19.46 12.53 -12.86
C GLU A 102 -20.53 12.47 -13.96
N GLU A 103 -21.28 13.55 -14.14
CA GLU A 103 -22.26 13.66 -15.22
C GLU A 103 -21.58 13.60 -16.60
N ALA A 104 -20.47 14.33 -16.78
CA ALA A 104 -19.68 14.29 -18.01
C ALA A 104 -19.14 12.87 -18.31
N ILE A 105 -18.61 12.16 -17.31
CA ILE A 105 -18.13 10.77 -17.46
C ILE A 105 -19.27 9.84 -17.85
N ARG A 106 -20.42 9.94 -17.18
CA ARG A 106 -21.59 9.10 -17.45
C ARG A 106 -22.10 9.29 -18.87
N LYS A 107 -22.28 10.54 -19.30
CA LYS A 107 -22.75 10.89 -20.66
C LYS A 107 -21.74 10.46 -21.72
N THR A 108 -20.45 10.64 -21.46
CA THR A 108 -19.37 10.19 -22.36
C THR A 108 -19.37 8.66 -22.50
N GLY A 109 -19.62 7.92 -21.41
CA GLY A 109 -19.77 6.47 -21.43
C GLY A 109 -20.95 6.02 -22.29
N GLN A 110 -22.10 6.68 -22.18
CA GLN A 110 -23.28 6.42 -22.99
C GLN A 110 -23.04 6.74 -24.49
N ALA A 111 -22.38 7.86 -24.78
CA ALA A 111 -22.06 8.25 -26.15
C ALA A 111 -21.13 7.24 -26.84
N ARG A 112 -20.23 6.61 -26.08
CA ARG A 112 -19.39 5.51 -26.58
C ARG A 112 -20.20 4.29 -26.99
N GLY A 113 -21.33 4.02 -26.33
CA GLY A 113 -22.30 3.00 -26.74
C GLY A 113 -22.96 3.35 -28.07
N LEU A 114 -23.48 4.57 -28.18
CA LEU A 114 -24.14 5.07 -29.40
C LEU A 114 -23.20 5.07 -30.62
N LEU A 115 -21.92 5.38 -30.41
CA LEU A 115 -20.90 5.29 -31.47
C LEU A 115 -20.70 3.85 -31.99
N LYS A 116 -20.80 2.84 -31.11
CA LYS A 116 -20.74 1.43 -31.54
C LYS A 116 -21.98 1.03 -32.35
N GLU A 117 -23.13 1.60 -32.02
CA GLU A 117 -24.38 1.41 -32.74
C GLU A 117 -24.46 2.23 -34.05
N LYS A 118 -23.37 2.92 -34.45
CA LYS A 118 -23.31 3.83 -35.61
C LYS A 118 -24.32 5.00 -35.53
N ARG A 119 -24.85 5.30 -34.35
CA ARG A 119 -25.77 6.42 -34.09
C ARG A 119 -24.98 7.70 -33.83
N TYR A 120 -24.26 8.16 -34.85
CA TYR A 120 -23.30 9.26 -34.75
C TYR A 120 -23.96 10.58 -34.35
N TYR A 121 -25.17 10.87 -34.85
CA TYR A 121 -25.90 12.09 -34.53
C TYR A 121 -26.22 12.20 -33.03
N GLU A 122 -26.77 11.12 -32.46
CA GLU A 122 -27.13 11.06 -31.04
C GLU A 122 -25.89 11.05 -30.13
N ALA A 123 -24.82 10.40 -30.58
CA ALA A 123 -23.54 10.44 -29.88
C ALA A 123 -22.96 11.87 -29.82
N VAL A 124 -23.05 12.65 -30.90
CA VAL A 124 -22.57 14.05 -30.93
C VAL A 124 -23.38 14.94 -30.00
N LEU A 125 -24.71 14.78 -29.96
CA LEU A 125 -25.57 15.53 -29.03
C LEU A 125 -25.20 15.24 -27.58
N LEU A 126 -25.04 13.96 -27.23
CA LEU A 126 -24.72 13.55 -25.87
C LEU A 126 -23.31 13.96 -25.43
N LEU A 127 -22.35 14.01 -26.36
CA LEU A 127 -21.00 14.53 -26.10
C LEU A 127 -20.99 16.05 -25.94
N ASN A 128 -21.85 16.77 -26.68
CA ASN A 128 -22.00 18.20 -26.50
C ASN A 128 -22.55 18.51 -25.09
N GLU A 129 -23.54 17.75 -24.62
CA GLU A 129 -24.02 17.85 -23.23
C GLU A 129 -22.96 17.52 -22.19
N ALA A 130 -22.12 16.50 -22.44
CA ALA A 130 -21.02 16.13 -21.55
C ALA A 130 -19.97 17.25 -21.44
N LEU A 131 -19.66 17.92 -22.55
CA LEU A 131 -18.70 19.03 -22.60
C LEU A 131 -19.27 20.36 -22.10
N THR A 132 -20.59 20.52 -22.07
CA THR A 132 -21.24 21.62 -21.34
C THR A 132 -21.04 21.47 -19.83
N ALA A 133 -21.08 20.23 -19.32
CA ALA A 133 -20.85 19.94 -17.90
C ALA A 133 -19.37 20.00 -17.50
N ASP A 134 -18.46 19.43 -18.32
CA ASP A 134 -17.01 19.58 -18.14
C ASP A 134 -16.33 19.92 -19.48
N PRO A 135 -16.06 21.20 -19.76
CA PRO A 135 -15.40 21.65 -20.99
C PRO A 135 -13.98 21.11 -21.17
N GLY A 136 -13.32 20.70 -20.08
CA GLY A 136 -11.93 20.24 -20.08
C GLY A 136 -11.77 18.73 -20.23
N TYR A 137 -12.87 17.97 -20.34
CA TYR A 137 -12.81 16.51 -20.34
C TYR A 137 -12.24 15.96 -21.65
N LYS A 138 -10.97 15.53 -21.60
CA LYS A 138 -10.19 15.09 -22.77
C LYS A 138 -10.86 13.95 -23.54
N ASP A 139 -11.42 12.98 -22.84
CA ASP A 139 -12.04 11.80 -23.45
C ASP A 139 -13.30 12.17 -24.25
N ALA A 140 -14.11 13.10 -23.74
CA ALA A 140 -15.28 13.61 -24.47
C ALA A 140 -14.87 14.42 -25.71
N LEU A 141 -13.85 15.28 -25.61
CA LEU A 141 -13.33 16.04 -26.76
C LEU A 141 -12.81 15.12 -27.86
N GLU A 142 -12.07 14.07 -27.49
CA GLU A 142 -11.54 13.11 -28.46
C GLU A 142 -12.66 12.31 -29.13
N LEU A 143 -13.62 11.80 -28.33
CA LEU A 143 -14.78 11.09 -28.86
C LEU A 143 -15.65 11.98 -29.75
N MET A 144 -15.79 13.26 -29.42
CA MET A 144 -16.56 14.21 -30.22
C MET A 144 -15.91 14.46 -31.59
N ARG A 145 -14.58 14.59 -31.64
CA ARG A 145 -13.86 14.70 -32.91
C ARG A 145 -14.08 13.45 -33.77
N ARG A 146 -13.96 12.26 -33.17
CA ARG A 146 -14.18 10.99 -33.89
C ARG A 146 -15.62 10.85 -34.38
N ALA A 147 -16.60 11.23 -33.56
CA ALA A 147 -18.02 11.16 -33.89
C ALA A 147 -18.39 12.13 -35.03
N ARG A 148 -17.85 13.36 -35.01
CA ARG A 148 -18.06 14.35 -36.08
C ARG A 148 -17.50 13.90 -37.41
N VAL A 149 -16.27 13.37 -37.43
CA VAL A 149 -15.67 12.81 -38.66
C VAL A 149 -16.54 11.70 -39.25
N LYS A 150 -17.10 10.83 -38.41
CA LYS A 150 -18.01 9.76 -38.85
C LYS A 150 -19.41 10.21 -39.24
N LEU A 151 -19.84 11.38 -38.77
CA LEU A 151 -21.08 12.01 -39.19
C LEU A 151 -20.93 12.67 -40.57
N GLU A 152 -19.77 13.28 -40.83
CA GLU A 152 -19.45 13.94 -42.10
C GLU A 152 -19.11 12.94 -43.23
N ASP A 153 -18.60 11.76 -42.90
CA ASP A 153 -18.33 10.67 -43.86
C ASP A 153 -19.24 9.44 -43.60
N PRO A 154 -20.47 9.42 -44.14
CA PRO A 154 -21.45 8.35 -43.89
C PRO A 154 -21.16 7.02 -44.64
N ARG A 155 -19.94 6.82 -45.14
CA ARG A 155 -19.55 5.62 -45.93
C ARG A 155 -19.32 4.37 -45.06
#